data_AF-A0A842Q1Z7-F1
#
_entry.id   AF-A0A842Q1Z7-F1
#
_cell.length_a   1.000
_cell.length_b   1.000
_cell.length_c   1.000
_cell.angle_alpha   90.00
_cell.angle_beta   90.00
_cell.angle_gamma   90.00
#
_symmetry.space_group_name_H-M   'P 1'
#
loop_
_entity.id
_entity.type
_entity.pdbx_description
1 polymer ?
#
loop_
_entity_poly.entity_id
_entity_poly.type
_entity_poly.pdbx_seq_one_letter_code
_entity_poly.pdbx_strand_id
1 'polypeptide(L)'
;QVPGFRRAEGSVEVLLNKYIPSVTILGGAIIGLLASTSDVLNVFGTGIGILLMVDILVNYYNLLIREQVDTHMPKLAALLGRK
;
A
#
# COMPACT_ATOMS: atom_id res chain seq x y z
N GLN A 1 25.50 16.45 -16.90
CA GLN A 1 24.14 16.80 -17.36
C GLN A 1 24.08 16.48 -18.85
N VAL A 2 23.27 15.49 -19.25
CA VAL A 2 22.96 15.28 -20.67
C VAL A 2 21.50 15.74 -20.84
N PRO A 3 21.27 16.86 -21.53
CA PRO A 3 19.96 17.47 -21.70
C PRO A 3 19.18 16.77 -22.81
N GLY A 4 17.86 16.62 -22.66
CA GLY A 4 16.99 16.28 -23.80
C GLY A 4 16.43 14.85 -23.91
N PHE A 5 16.30 14.10 -22.81
CA PHE A 5 15.41 12.92 -22.79
C PHE A 5 14.33 13.14 -21.73
N ARG A 6 13.07 13.35 -22.15
CA ARG A 6 11.86 13.00 -21.38
C ARG A 6 12.02 11.52 -21.02
N ARG A 7 12.68 11.22 -19.92
CA ARG A 7 12.88 9.85 -19.44
C ARG A 7 11.51 9.31 -19.08
N ALA A 8 10.85 8.65 -20.03
CA ALA A 8 9.96 7.50 -19.85
C ALA A 8 8.92 7.48 -18.71
N GLU A 9 8.58 8.58 -18.03
CA GLU A 9 7.53 8.60 -16.99
C GLU A 9 6.19 8.10 -17.55
N GLY A 10 5.86 8.49 -18.79
CA GLY A 10 4.62 8.05 -19.44
C GLY A 10 4.51 6.53 -19.64
N SER A 11 5.61 5.78 -19.71
CA SER A 11 5.53 4.33 -19.95
C SER A 11 5.22 3.54 -18.68
N VAL A 12 5.70 3.99 -17.53
CA VAL A 12 5.41 3.36 -16.23
C VAL A 12 4.04 3.80 -15.74
N GLU A 13 3.69 5.07 -15.94
CA GLU A 13 2.40 5.63 -15.57
C GLU A 13 1.24 4.95 -16.31
N VAL A 14 1.36 4.71 -17.62
CA VAL A 14 0.34 3.98 -18.39
C VAL A 14 0.15 2.54 -17.90
N LEU A 15 1.23 1.89 -17.46
CA LEU A 15 1.15 0.54 -16.93
C LEU A 15 0.48 0.55 -15.54
N LEU A 16 0.96 1.40 -14.64
CA LEU A 16 0.49 1.46 -13.25
C LEU A 16 -0.97 1.91 -13.16
N ASN A 17 -1.39 2.87 -13.98
CA ASN A 17 -2.76 3.39 -14.03
C ASN A 17 -3.79 2.33 -14.47
N LYS A 18 -3.36 1.26 -15.14
CA LYS A 18 -4.21 0.11 -15.47
C LYS A 18 -4.33 -0.89 -14.31
N TYR A 19 -3.26 -1.07 -13.53
CA TYR A 19 -3.23 -2.07 -12.44
C TYR A 19 -3.87 -1.57 -11.14
N ILE A 20 -3.71 -0.29 -10.79
CA ILE A 20 -4.30 0.31 -9.58
C ILE A 20 -5.82 0.05 -9.50
N PRO A 21 -6.65 0.42 -10.49
CA PRO A 21 -8.10 0.24 -10.38
C PRO A 21 -8.50 -1.24 -10.32
N SER A 22 -7.79 -2.12 -11.03
CA SER A 22 -8.09 -3.56 -11.02
C SER A 22 -7.84 -4.18 -9.64
N VAL A 23 -6.74 -3.81 -8.99
CA VAL A 23 -6.39 -4.33 -7.66
C VAL A 23 -7.33 -3.76 -6.59
N THR A 24 -7.72 -2.49 -6.68
CA THR A 24 -8.66 -1.87 -5.73
C THR A 24 -10.04 -2.55 -5.77
N ILE A 25 -10.57 -2.83 -6.97
CA ILE A 25 -11.90 -3.46 -7.10
C ILE A 25 -11.87 -4.90 -6.57
N LEU A 26 -10.84 -5.69 -6.93
CA LEU A 26 -10.68 -7.06 -6.42
C LEU A 26 -10.46 -7.09 -4.91
N GLY A 27 -9.57 -6.24 -4.39
CA GLY A 27 -9.30 -6.12 -2.97
C GLY A 27 -10.54 -5.70 -2.18
N GLY A 28 -11.27 -4.70 -2.66
CA GLY A 28 -12.52 -4.24 -2.04
C GLY A 28 -13.61 -5.32 -2.02
N ALA A 29 -13.77 -6.07 -3.11
CA ALA A 29 -14.73 -7.17 -3.18
C ALA A 29 -14.41 -8.30 -2.18
N ILE A 30 -13.12 -8.66 -2.05
CA ILE A 30 -12.67 -9.69 -1.10
C ILE A 30 -12.84 -9.22 0.34
N ILE A 31 -12.42 -7.99 0.67
CA ILE A 31 -12.55 -7.44 2.03
C ILE A 31 -14.03 -7.33 2.41
N GLY A 32 -14.90 -6.88 1.50
CA GLY A 32 -16.34 -6.81 1.72
C GLY A 32 -16.98 -8.18 1.98
N LEU A 33 -16.57 -9.20 1.22
CA LEU A 33 -16.99 -10.58 1.47
C LEU A 33 -16.53 -11.07 2.85
N LEU A 34 -15.25 -10.90 3.18
CA LEU A 34 -14.68 -11.32 4.46
C LEU A 34 -15.37 -10.64 5.65
N ALA A 35 -15.61 -9.34 5.56
CA ALA A 35 -16.35 -8.58 6.55
C ALA A 35 -17.76 -9.15 6.75
N SER A 36 -18.51 -9.33 5.66
CA SER A 36 -19.89 -9.86 5.72
C SER A 36 -19.95 -11.28 6.30
N THR A 37 -19.01 -12.16 5.95
CA THR A 37 -18.96 -13.53 6.48
C THR A 37 -18.59 -13.55 7.95
N SER A 38 -17.71 -12.64 8.38
CA SER A 38 -17.25 -12.57 9.77
C SER A 38 -18.33 -12.01 10.70
N ASP A 39 -19.15 -11.09 10.21
CA ASP A 39 -20.31 -10.57 10.95
C ASP A 39 -21.38 -11.66 11.13
N VAL A 40 -21.63 -12.50 10.12
CA VAL A 40 -22.58 -13.65 10.22
C VAL A 40 -22.09 -14.70 11.23
N LEU A 41 -20.77 -14.92 11.32
CA LEU A 41 -20.16 -15.87 12.24
C LEU A 41 -20.03 -15.34 13.69
N ASN A 42 -20.55 -14.13 13.99
CA ASN A 42 -20.49 -13.48 15.31
C ASN A 42 -19.07 -13.47 15.92
N VAL A 43 -18.08 -13.08 15.13
CA VAL A 43 -16.69 -12.96 15.59
C VAL A 43 -16.56 -11.84 16.63
N PHE A 44 -15.88 -12.11 17.74
CA PHE A 44 -15.60 -11.12 18.79
C PHE A 44 -14.84 -9.92 18.22
N GLY A 45 -15.41 -8.72 18.32
CA GLY A 45 -14.81 -7.50 17.78
C GLY A 45 -15.35 -7.06 16.42
N THR A 46 -16.34 -7.75 15.85
CA THR A 46 -16.95 -7.52 14.52
C THR A 46 -15.97 -7.77 13.37
N GLY A 47 -16.48 -8.27 12.23
CA GLY A 47 -15.65 -8.55 11.06
C GLY A 47 -14.91 -7.32 10.55
N ILE A 48 -15.60 -6.18 10.53
CA ILE A 48 -15.05 -4.90 10.09
C ILE A 48 -14.04 -4.35 11.12
N GLY A 49 -14.34 -4.47 12.42
CA GLY A 49 -13.48 -3.94 13.48
C GLY A 49 -12.09 -4.58 13.50
N ILE A 50 -12.00 -5.90 13.30
CA ILE A 50 -10.72 -6.60 13.23
C ILE A 50 -9.94 -6.21 11.97
N LEU A 51 -10.61 -6.14 10.81
CA LEU A 51 -9.96 -5.75 9.56
C LEU A 51 -9.36 -4.34 9.62
N LEU A 52 -10.11 -3.39 10.21
CA LEU A 52 -9.62 -2.03 10.44
C LEU A 52 -8.44 -2.00 11.42
N MET A 53 -8.51 -2.77 12.51
CA MET A 53 -7.42 -2.85 13.47
C MET A 53 -6.13 -3.32 12.81
N VAL A 54 -6.20 -4.40 12.02
CA VAL A 54 -5.04 -4.96 11.31
C VAL A 54 -4.49 -3.95 10.31
N ASP A 55 -5.36 -3.27 9.54
CA ASP A 55 -4.96 -2.26 8.57
C ASP A 55 -4.19 -1.10 9.23
N ILE A 56 -4.72 -0.55 10.32
CA ILE A 56 -4.07 0.52 11.08
C ILE A 56 -2.71 0.06 11.62
N LEU A 57 -2.63 -1.15 12.18
CA LEU A 57 -1.39 -1.67 12.77
C LEU A 57 -0.30 -1.83 11.69
N VAL A 58 -0.65 -2.42 10.54
CA VAL A 58 0.30 -2.60 9.42
C VAL A 58 0.72 -1.24 8.84
N ASN A 59 -0.22 -0.30 8.69
CA ASN A 59 0.10 1.05 8.22
C ASN A 59 1.07 1.76 9.18
N TYR A 60 0.80 1.71 10.48
CA TYR A 60 1.65 2.29 11.51
C TYR A 60 3.03 1.62 11.56
N TYR A 61 3.10 0.30 11.46
CA TYR A 61 4.37 -0.44 11.37
C TYR A 61 5.21 0.02 10.17
N ASN A 62 4.58 0.17 9.00
CA ASN A 62 5.27 0.67 7.80
C ASN A 62 5.74 2.12 7.97
N LEU A 63 4.97 2.97 8.62
CA LEU A 63 5.37 4.35 8.94
C LEU A 63 6.62 4.36 9.83
N LEU A 64 6.60 3.56 10.90
CA LEU A 64 7.70 3.47 11.84
C LEU A 64 8.98 2.94 11.17
N ILE A 65 8.87 1.92 10.30
CA ILE A 65 10.01 1.44 9.51
C ILE A 65 10.55 2.54 8.62
N ARG A 66 9.70 3.30 7.93
CA ARG A 66 10.15 4.39 7.04
C ARG A 66 10.97 5.41 7.83
N GLU A 67 10.48 5.83 9.00
CA GLU A 67 11.22 6.72 9.90
C GLU A 67 12.55 6.13 10.38
N GLN A 68 12.58 4.83 10.71
CA GLN A 68 13.78 4.12 11.14
C GLN A 68 14.81 3.99 10.01
N VAL A 69 14.37 3.70 8.78
CA VAL A 69 15.23 3.61 7.60
C VAL A 69 15.84 4.97 7.27
N ASP A 70 15.04 6.04 7.33
CA ASP A 70 15.50 7.41 7.09
C ASP A 70 16.52 7.86 8.14
N THR A 71 16.32 7.47 9.40
CA THR A 71 17.20 7.85 10.52
C THR A 71 18.50 7.06 10.55
N HIS A 72 18.44 5.73 10.36
CA HIS A 72 19.60 4.86 10.56
C HIS A 72 20.37 4.53 9.28
N MET A 73 19.75 4.66 8.10
CA MET A 73 20.38 4.36 6.81
C MET A 73 20.09 5.46 5.78
N PRO A 74 20.63 6.69 5.97
CA PRO A 74 20.42 7.81 5.05
C PRO A 74 20.87 7.49 3.61
N LYS A 75 21.79 6.54 3.43
CA LYS A 75 22.27 6.07 2.12
C LYS A 75 21.32 5.07 1.42
N LEU A 76 20.48 4.33 2.16
CA LEU A 76 19.43 3.50 1.57
C LEU A 76 18.18 4.32 1.25
N ALA A 77 17.82 5.30 2.11
CA ALA A 77 16.78 6.28 1.81
C ALA A 77 17.08 7.05 0.52
N ALA A 78 18.34 7.48 0.31
CA ALA A 78 18.77 8.14 -0.92
C ALA A 78 18.76 7.23 -2.18
N LEU A 79 18.85 5.90 -2.00
CA LEU A 79 18.79 4.90 -3.07
C LEU A 79 17.35 4.48 -3.40
N LEU A 80 16.45 4.43 -2.41
CA LEU A 80 15.01 4.19 -2.58
C LEU A 80 14.26 5.45 -3.04
N GLY A 81 14.75 6.65 -2.69
CA GLY A 81 14.18 7.94 -3.09
C GLY A 81 14.66 8.47 -4.45
N ARG A 82 15.52 7.72 -5.16
CA ARG A 82 15.91 8.02 -6.55
C ARG A 82 15.86 6.78 -7.42
N LYS A 83 14.69 6.54 -7.99
CA LYS A 83 14.49 6.42 -9.43
C LYS A 83 13.04 6.68 -9.78
#